data_AF-Q4UDU4-F1
#
_entry.id   AF-Q4UDU4-F1
#
_cell.length_a   1.000
_cell.length_b   1.000
_cell.length_c   1.000
_cell.angle_alpha   90.00
_cell.angle_beta   90.00
_cell.angle_gamma   90.00
#
_symmetry.space_group_name_H-M   'P 1'
#
loop_
_entity.id
_entity.type
_entity.pdbx_description
1 polymer ?
#
loop_
_entity_poly.entity_id
_entity_poly.type
_entity_poly.pdbx_seq_one_letter_code
_entity_poly.pdbx_strand_id
1 'polypeptide(L)'
;MLFFHNFKQYYRFNFFKSISNKYLSTATTSNELESLVSNCHKLLENPNLLPNHVKKLHNLALQVRPGREFLGISQSDLCVNNQPLLNAKRIIYAIYDKVDPEFYFVASREPAAVDFYKLYLNSINHSNSIHHNNPLSKWISKHDFDSLGLYILESINTTKISFRNLSKARLLFWRSHQFVTFK
;
A
#
# COMPACT_ATOMS: atom_id res chain seq x y z
N MET A 1 15.23 -1.99 -30.09
CA MET A 1 16.03 -1.73 -28.87
C MET A 1 15.04 -1.53 -27.72
N LEU A 2 14.72 -2.61 -27.01
CA LEU A 2 13.70 -2.58 -25.93
C LEU A 2 14.40 -2.21 -24.63
N PHE A 3 14.14 -1.00 -24.14
CA PHE A 3 14.55 -0.57 -22.82
C PHE A 3 13.69 -1.30 -21.77
N PHE A 4 14.26 -2.32 -21.14
CA PHE A 4 13.69 -2.89 -19.92
C PHE A 4 14.01 -1.94 -18.76
N HIS A 5 13.02 -1.20 -18.27
CA HIS A 5 13.15 -0.51 -17.00
C HIS A 5 13.29 -1.52 -15.87
N ASN A 6 14.32 -1.31 -15.05
CA ASN A 6 14.70 -2.11 -13.89
C ASN A 6 13.57 -2.11 -12.85
N PHE A 7 12.86 -3.22 -12.67
CA PHE A 7 11.94 -3.40 -11.54
C PHE A 7 12.56 -4.34 -10.50
N LYS A 8 12.96 -3.79 -9.35
CA LYS A 8 13.61 -4.56 -8.28
C LYS A 8 12.58 -5.28 -7.40
N GLN A 9 12.86 -6.57 -7.13
CA GLN A 9 12.08 -7.43 -6.26
C GLN A 9 12.40 -7.16 -4.78
N TYR A 10 11.39 -6.97 -3.94
CA TYR A 10 11.56 -7.08 -2.48
C TYR A 10 10.41 -7.84 -1.83
N TYR A 11 10.72 -9.04 -1.33
CA TYR A 11 9.90 -9.72 -0.35
C TYR A 11 10.32 -9.26 1.03
N ARG A 12 9.48 -8.46 1.70
CA ARG A 12 9.65 -8.26 3.14
C ARG A 12 8.35 -8.53 3.87
N PHE A 13 8.32 -9.67 4.56
CA PHE A 13 7.47 -9.84 5.72
C PHE A 13 8.01 -8.94 6.82
N ASN A 14 7.52 -7.71 6.87
CA ASN A 14 7.71 -6.92 8.08
C ASN A 14 6.79 -7.51 9.15
N PHE A 15 7.28 -8.52 9.87
CA PHE A 15 6.87 -8.71 11.26
C PHE A 15 7.51 -7.55 12.04
N PHE A 16 6.91 -6.37 11.98
CA PHE A 16 7.19 -5.36 12.99
C PHE A 16 6.70 -5.95 14.31
N LYS A 17 7.66 -6.41 15.11
CA LYS A 17 7.48 -6.54 16.56
C LYS A 17 7.15 -5.13 17.03
N SER A 18 5.93 -4.95 17.54
CA SER A 18 5.41 -3.74 18.19
C SER A 18 6.51 -2.75 18.54
N ILE A 19 6.74 -1.77 17.65
CA ILE A 19 7.52 -0.60 18.00
C ILE A 19 6.55 0.27 18.78
N SER A 20 6.87 0.48 20.05
CA SER A 20 6.03 1.17 21.01
C SER A 20 5.58 2.53 20.48
N ASN A 21 4.36 2.91 20.87
CA ASN A 21 3.65 4.17 20.57
C ASN A 21 4.37 5.46 21.00
N LYS A 22 5.70 5.45 21.18
CA LYS A 22 6.43 6.50 21.91
C LYS A 22 6.99 7.64 21.04
N TYR A 23 6.76 7.63 19.73
CA TYR A 23 7.34 8.63 18.81
C TYR A 23 6.35 9.22 17.77
N LEU A 24 5.06 9.30 18.10
CA LEU A 24 4.17 10.20 17.35
C LEU A 24 4.14 11.56 18.07
N SER A 25 4.86 12.56 17.56
CA SER A 25 4.60 13.95 17.92
C SER A 25 3.20 14.31 17.40
N THR A 26 2.28 14.67 18.29
CA THR A 26 0.84 14.54 18.04
C THR A 26 0.23 15.55 17.06
N ALA A 27 0.89 16.69 16.78
CA ALA A 27 0.29 17.79 16.01
C ALA A 27 0.57 17.74 14.50
N THR A 28 1.84 17.71 14.07
CA THR A 28 2.20 17.67 12.63
C THR A 28 1.82 16.32 12.00
N THR A 29 1.95 15.26 12.78
CA THR A 29 1.60 13.88 12.40
C THR A 29 0.11 13.70 12.09
N SER A 30 -0.77 14.46 12.75
CA SER A 30 -2.22 14.34 12.47
C SER A 30 -2.54 15.00 11.12
N ASN A 31 -2.03 16.21 10.86
CA ASN A 31 -2.36 16.96 9.64
C ASN A 31 -1.89 16.25 8.34
N GLU A 32 -0.66 15.73 8.31
CA GLU A 32 -0.15 14.99 7.15
C GLU A 32 -0.96 13.71 6.90
N LEU A 33 -1.23 12.94 7.96
CA LEU A 33 -2.01 11.72 7.87
C LEU A 33 -3.47 11.99 7.46
N GLU A 34 -4.08 13.03 8.02
CA GLU A 34 -5.42 13.49 7.67
C GLU A 34 -5.51 13.94 6.21
N SER A 35 -4.51 14.69 5.73
CA SER A 35 -4.41 15.09 4.32
C SER A 35 -4.30 13.86 3.40
N LEU A 36 -3.42 12.91 3.72
CA LEU A 36 -3.27 11.67 2.96
C LEU A 36 -4.58 10.88 2.90
N VAL A 37 -5.25 10.69 4.05
CA VAL A 37 -6.51 9.96 4.14
C VAL A 37 -7.61 10.68 3.36
N SER A 38 -7.73 12.00 3.52
CA SER A 38 -8.69 12.83 2.80
C SER A 38 -8.49 12.75 1.28
N ASN A 39 -7.25 12.86 0.81
CA ASN A 39 -6.91 12.74 -0.60
C ASN A 39 -7.25 11.35 -1.14
N CYS A 40 -6.88 10.29 -0.43
CA CYS A 40 -7.23 8.94 -0.85
C CYS A 40 -8.74 8.69 -0.83
N HIS A 41 -9.47 9.27 0.12
CA HIS A 41 -10.94 9.17 0.17
C HIS A 41 -11.59 9.80 -1.08
N LYS A 42 -11.16 11.02 -1.45
CA LYS A 42 -11.61 11.68 -2.69
C LYS A 42 -11.33 10.84 -3.94
N LEU A 43 -10.19 10.18 -3.97
CA LEU A 43 -9.81 9.28 -5.08
C LEU A 43 -10.63 7.98 -5.12
N LEU A 44 -11.08 7.48 -3.96
CA LEU A 44 -11.98 6.33 -3.88
C LEU A 44 -13.41 6.69 -4.32
N GLU A 45 -13.89 7.89 -3.97
CA GLU A 45 -15.19 8.40 -4.41
C GLU A 45 -15.22 8.72 -5.91
N ASN A 46 -14.10 9.21 -6.45
CA ASN A 46 -13.96 9.52 -7.87
C ASN A 46 -12.66 8.94 -8.45
N PRO A 47 -12.67 7.67 -8.87
CA PRO A 47 -11.50 7.00 -9.45
C PRO A 47 -10.96 7.66 -10.73
N ASN A 48 -11.72 8.55 -11.38
CA ASN A 48 -11.23 9.30 -12.55
C ASN A 48 -10.13 10.31 -12.20
N LEU A 49 -9.98 10.67 -10.93
CA LEU A 49 -8.92 11.55 -10.43
C LEU A 49 -7.60 10.79 -10.20
N LEU A 50 -7.60 9.45 -10.25
CA LEU A 50 -6.39 8.66 -10.10
C LEU A 50 -5.39 8.91 -11.25
N PRO A 51 -4.07 8.89 -10.97
CA PRO A 51 -3.08 8.85 -12.03
C PRO A 51 -3.30 7.65 -12.97
N ASN A 52 -2.92 7.78 -14.24
CA ASN A 52 -3.19 6.76 -15.27
C ASN A 52 -2.63 5.37 -14.91
N HIS A 53 -1.46 5.31 -14.27
CA HIS A 53 -0.88 4.05 -13.82
C HIS A 53 -1.71 3.41 -12.69
N VAL A 54 -2.24 4.22 -11.76
CA VAL A 54 -3.12 3.74 -10.67
C VAL A 54 -4.50 3.35 -11.19
N LYS A 55 -5.04 4.05 -12.20
CA LYS A 55 -6.29 3.65 -12.88
C LYS A 55 -6.21 2.23 -13.43
N LYS A 56 -5.07 1.84 -14.01
CA LYS A 56 -4.86 0.48 -14.49
C LYS A 56 -4.92 -0.53 -13.34
N LEU A 57 -4.26 -0.24 -12.22
CA LEU A 57 -4.32 -1.06 -11.01
C LEU A 57 -5.75 -1.12 -10.44
N HIS A 58 -6.48 -0.01 -10.44
CA HIS A 58 -7.87 0.06 -10.01
C HIS A 58 -8.77 -0.85 -10.87
N ASN A 59 -8.67 -0.76 -12.19
CA ASN A 59 -9.44 -1.59 -13.11
C ASN A 59 -9.12 -3.07 -12.94
N LEU A 60 -7.83 -3.42 -12.79
CA LEU A 60 -7.42 -4.78 -12.47
C LEU A 60 -8.05 -5.24 -11.15
N ALA A 61 -8.04 -4.38 -10.12
CA ALA A 61 -8.63 -4.71 -8.84
C ALA A 61 -10.14 -4.96 -8.92
N LEU A 62 -10.86 -4.22 -9.76
CA LEU A 62 -12.27 -4.46 -10.05
C LEU A 62 -12.48 -5.79 -10.77
N GLN A 63 -11.68 -6.12 -11.78
CA GLN A 63 -11.81 -7.37 -12.54
C GLN A 63 -11.61 -8.61 -11.67
N VAL A 64 -10.64 -8.58 -10.76
CA VAL A 64 -10.34 -9.73 -9.88
C VAL A 64 -11.18 -9.74 -8.61
N ARG A 65 -12.11 -8.79 -8.43
CA ARG A 65 -13.00 -8.68 -7.27
C ARG A 65 -13.91 -9.91 -7.11
N PRO A 66 -14.66 -10.37 -8.12
CA PRO A 66 -15.59 -11.48 -7.95
C PRO A 66 -14.89 -12.78 -7.53
N GLY A 67 -13.71 -13.05 -8.12
CA GLY A 67 -12.90 -14.22 -7.78
C GLY A 67 -12.35 -14.21 -6.35
N ARG A 68 -12.19 -13.03 -5.74
CA ARG A 68 -11.69 -12.89 -4.35
C ARG A 68 -12.78 -13.11 -3.30
N GLU A 69 -13.98 -12.65 -3.57
CA GLU A 69 -15.13 -12.86 -2.69
C GLU A 69 -15.42 -14.36 -2.52
N PHE A 70 -15.32 -15.13 -3.61
CA PHE A 70 -15.41 -16.60 -3.58
C PHE A 70 -14.36 -17.27 -2.68
N LEU A 71 -13.20 -16.64 -2.47
CA LEU A 71 -12.12 -17.12 -1.60
C LEU A 71 -12.24 -16.61 -0.14
N GLY A 72 -13.35 -15.96 0.21
CA GLY A 72 -13.58 -15.42 1.55
C GLY A 72 -12.73 -14.18 1.88
N ILE A 73 -12.23 -13.48 0.86
CA ILE A 73 -11.56 -12.19 1.01
C ILE A 73 -12.65 -11.11 0.89
N SER A 74 -13.24 -10.75 2.03
CA SER A 74 -14.32 -9.75 2.07
C SER A 74 -13.82 -8.35 1.71
N GLN A 75 -14.61 -7.63 0.93
CA GLN A 75 -14.38 -6.21 0.61
C GLN A 75 -15.35 -5.27 1.30
N SER A 76 -16.23 -5.78 2.17
CA SER A 76 -17.09 -4.95 3.04
C SER A 76 -16.28 -3.87 3.75
N ASP A 77 -15.08 -4.24 4.18
CA ASP A 77 -14.18 -3.40 4.96
C ASP A 77 -13.46 -2.36 4.11
N LEU A 78 -13.55 -2.47 2.77
CA LEU A 78 -12.97 -1.54 1.81
C LEU A 78 -14.00 -0.49 1.31
N CYS A 79 -15.23 -0.53 1.83
CA CYS A 79 -16.24 0.45 1.49
C CYS A 79 -15.82 1.84 1.98
N VAL A 80 -16.06 2.86 1.15
CA VAL A 80 -15.72 4.27 1.43
C VAL A 80 -16.28 4.73 2.78
N ASN A 81 -17.51 4.32 3.09
CA ASN A 81 -18.21 4.64 4.34
C ASN A 81 -17.50 4.10 5.60
N ASN A 82 -16.63 3.10 5.46
CA ASN A 82 -15.93 2.46 6.58
C ASN A 82 -14.53 3.05 6.82
N GLN A 83 -14.13 4.11 6.10
CA GLN A 83 -12.80 4.73 6.19
C GLN A 83 -11.68 3.67 6.17
N PRO A 84 -11.54 2.91 5.07
CA PRO A 84 -10.77 1.67 5.05
C PRO A 84 -9.26 1.88 5.32
N LEU A 85 -8.73 3.07 5.01
CA LEU A 85 -7.34 3.43 5.29
C LEU A 85 -7.01 3.53 6.78
N LEU A 86 -8.01 3.87 7.60
CA LEU A 86 -7.89 4.06 9.05
C LEU A 86 -8.38 2.84 9.83
N ASN A 87 -9.32 2.07 9.28
CA ASN A 87 -10.01 1.03 10.05
C ASN A 87 -9.72 -0.40 9.59
N ALA A 88 -9.50 -0.64 8.29
CA ALA A 88 -9.30 -1.99 7.79
C ALA A 88 -7.97 -2.55 8.30
N LYS A 89 -7.99 -3.79 8.80
CA LYS A 89 -6.80 -4.49 9.31
C LYS A 89 -6.49 -5.67 8.41
N ARG A 90 -5.26 -6.18 8.49
CA ARG A 90 -4.81 -7.33 7.68
C ARG A 90 -5.00 -7.05 6.20
N ILE A 91 -4.46 -5.94 5.75
CA ILE A 91 -4.66 -5.38 4.42
C ILE A 91 -3.51 -5.71 3.48
N ILE A 92 -3.81 -5.69 2.19
CA ILE A 92 -2.83 -5.54 1.11
C ILE A 92 -3.10 -4.20 0.45
N TYR A 93 -2.08 -3.37 0.32
CA TYR A 93 -2.18 -2.05 -0.31
C TYR A 93 -0.96 -1.77 -1.18
N ALA A 94 -1.12 -0.85 -2.13
CA ALA A 94 -0.03 -0.31 -2.94
C ALA A 94 0.33 1.09 -2.44
N ILE A 95 1.63 1.36 -2.40
CA ILE A 95 2.19 2.71 -2.32
C ILE A 95 2.58 3.09 -3.75
N TYR A 96 2.17 4.29 -4.18
CA TYR A 96 2.50 4.84 -5.49
C TYR A 96 2.91 6.30 -5.35
N ASP A 97 3.63 6.81 -6.35
CA ASP A 97 3.86 8.24 -6.52
C ASP A 97 2.90 8.77 -7.59
N LYS A 98 2.47 10.03 -7.48
CA LYS A 98 1.52 10.63 -8.43
C LYS A 98 2.04 10.66 -9.87
N VAL A 99 3.35 10.64 -10.09
CA VAL A 99 4.02 10.77 -11.39
C VAL A 99 4.74 9.49 -11.80
N ASP A 100 5.52 8.88 -10.91
CA ASP A 100 6.28 7.66 -11.17
C ASP A 100 5.35 6.43 -11.22
N PRO A 101 5.33 5.65 -12.34
CA PRO A 101 4.49 4.47 -12.46
C PRO A 101 4.94 3.27 -11.59
N GLU A 102 6.04 3.37 -10.85
CA GLU A 102 6.48 2.35 -9.90
C GLU A 102 5.48 2.20 -8.73
N PHE A 103 5.22 0.96 -8.33
CA PHE A 103 4.43 0.65 -7.15
C PHE A 103 5.20 -0.25 -6.20
N TYR A 104 4.94 -0.07 -4.92
CA TYR A 104 5.32 -1.04 -3.90
C TYR A 104 4.08 -1.64 -3.25
N PHE A 105 3.94 -2.95 -3.32
CA PHE A 105 2.88 -3.67 -2.62
C PHE A 105 3.31 -4.04 -1.21
N VAL A 106 2.46 -3.71 -0.24
CA VAL A 106 2.69 -3.93 1.18
C VAL A 106 1.54 -4.74 1.76
N ALA A 107 1.89 -5.65 2.66
CA ALA A 107 0.93 -6.35 3.50
C ALA A 107 1.13 -5.94 4.95
N SER A 108 0.08 -5.43 5.58
CA SER A 108 0.13 -5.02 6.99
C SER A 108 -1.03 -5.60 7.79
N ARG A 109 -0.77 -5.87 9.07
CA ARG A 109 -1.85 -6.17 10.03
C ARG A 109 -2.52 -4.90 10.54
N GLU A 110 -1.86 -3.76 10.38
CA GLU A 110 -2.35 -2.44 10.76
C GLU A 110 -3.09 -1.76 9.59
N PRO A 111 -3.89 -0.71 9.87
CA PRO A 111 -4.46 0.13 8.83
C PRO A 111 -3.39 0.78 7.94
N ALA A 112 -3.74 0.98 6.67
CA ALA A 112 -2.79 1.38 5.62
C ALA A 112 -2.12 2.72 5.93
N ALA A 113 -2.91 3.70 6.39
CA ALA A 113 -2.41 5.03 6.68
C ALA A 113 -1.41 5.00 7.83
N VAL A 114 -1.71 4.23 8.89
CA VAL A 114 -0.85 4.08 10.07
C VAL A 114 0.46 3.36 9.71
N ASP A 115 0.37 2.25 8.99
CA ASP A 115 1.53 1.46 8.56
C ASP A 115 2.44 2.27 7.63
N PHE A 116 1.85 2.94 6.63
CA PHE A 116 2.58 3.79 5.70
C PHE A 116 3.29 4.94 6.40
N TYR A 117 2.62 5.65 7.31
CA TYR A 117 3.23 6.76 8.01
C TYR A 117 4.43 6.33 8.85
N LYS A 118 4.34 5.17 9.51
CA LYS A 118 5.50 4.55 10.19
C LYS A 118 6.63 4.22 9.20
N LEU A 119 6.31 3.70 8.02
CA LEU A 119 7.31 3.44 6.97
C LEU A 119 7.97 4.73 6.49
N TYR A 120 7.19 5.80 6.31
CA TYR A 120 7.67 7.11 5.89
C TYR A 120 8.62 7.71 6.93
N LEU A 121 8.21 7.81 8.20
CA LEU A 121 9.06 8.32 9.28
C LEU A 121 10.37 7.52 9.42
N ASN A 122 10.29 6.19 9.30
CA ASN A 122 11.48 5.35 9.32
C ASN A 122 12.39 5.58 8.10
N SER A 123 11.82 5.90 6.93
CA SER A 123 12.59 6.16 5.71
C SER A 123 13.39 7.47 5.79
N ILE A 124 12.82 8.52 6.38
CA ILE A 124 13.48 9.82 6.53
C ILE A 124 14.56 9.77 7.63
N ASN A 125 14.27 9.11 8.75
CA ASN A 125 15.17 9.02 9.91
C ASN A 125 16.42 8.16 9.64
N HIS A 126 16.35 7.24 8.68
CA HIS A 126 17.42 6.29 8.39
C HIS A 126 18.02 6.42 6.99
N SER A 127 17.72 7.51 6.27
CA SER A 127 18.24 7.80 4.94
C SER A 127 19.78 7.74 4.86
N ASN A 128 20.48 8.05 5.95
CA ASN A 128 21.95 8.05 6.05
C ASN A 128 22.55 6.83 6.77
N SER A 129 21.75 5.83 7.18
CA SER A 129 22.27 4.66 7.90
C SER A 129 22.73 3.56 6.94
N ILE A 130 24.02 3.22 7.02
CA ILE A 130 24.69 2.16 6.23
C ILE A 130 23.98 0.79 6.37
N HIS A 131 23.20 0.59 7.44
CA HIS A 131 22.51 -0.68 7.73
C HIS A 131 21.11 -0.80 7.10
N HIS A 132 20.57 0.25 6.46
CA HIS A 132 19.25 0.19 5.84
C HIS A 132 19.31 0.00 4.33
N ASN A 133 19.57 -1.25 3.93
CA ASN A 133 19.56 -1.64 2.52
C ASN A 133 18.16 -2.00 1.98
N ASN A 134 17.08 -1.52 2.60
CA ASN A 134 15.70 -1.81 2.19
C ASN A 134 15.24 -0.85 1.07
N PRO A 135 14.96 -1.32 -0.14
CA PRO A 135 14.73 -0.40 -1.25
C PRO A 135 13.37 0.27 -1.26
N LEU A 136 12.37 -0.29 -0.58
CA LEU A 136 11.15 0.45 -0.29
C LEU A 136 11.47 1.72 0.50
N SER A 137 12.25 1.60 1.57
CA SER A 137 12.64 2.76 2.39
C SER A 137 13.48 3.76 1.59
N LYS A 138 14.42 3.28 0.76
CA LYS A 138 15.22 4.15 -0.13
C LYS A 138 14.40 4.80 -1.24
N TRP A 139 13.30 4.17 -1.67
CA TRP A 139 12.40 4.73 -2.67
C TRP A 139 11.52 5.79 -2.00
N ILE A 140 10.86 5.48 -0.88
CA ILE A 140 10.04 6.43 -0.12
C ILE A 140 10.85 7.68 0.25
N SER A 141 12.10 7.54 0.71
CA SER A 141 12.93 8.68 1.13
C SER A 141 13.35 9.64 -0.01
N LYS A 142 13.06 9.30 -1.27
CA LYS A 142 13.33 10.16 -2.44
C LYS A 142 12.12 10.97 -2.88
N HIS A 143 10.96 10.69 -2.31
CA HIS A 143 9.68 11.30 -2.67
C HIS A 143 9.20 12.19 -1.54
N ASP A 144 8.53 13.28 -1.90
CA ASP A 144 7.85 14.13 -0.94
C ASP A 144 6.61 13.41 -0.42
N PHE A 145 6.24 13.62 0.85
CA PHE A 145 5.07 12.97 1.44
C PHE A 145 3.80 13.20 0.60
N ASP A 146 3.61 14.44 0.12
CA ASP A 146 2.45 14.83 -0.68
C ASP A 146 2.45 14.24 -2.10
N SER A 147 3.58 13.75 -2.61
CA SER A 147 3.63 13.09 -3.91
C SER A 147 3.18 11.63 -3.82
N LEU A 148 3.25 11.04 -2.64
CA LEU A 148 2.89 9.65 -2.38
C LEU A 148 1.40 9.46 -2.15
N GLY A 149 0.88 8.30 -2.55
CA GLY A 149 -0.49 7.90 -2.35
C GLY A 149 -0.62 6.43 -1.99
N LEU A 150 -1.78 6.08 -1.43
CA LEU A 150 -2.12 4.72 -1.04
C LEU A 150 -3.31 4.21 -1.85
N TYR A 151 -3.25 2.95 -2.27
CA TYR A 151 -4.37 2.26 -2.91
C TYR A 151 -4.61 0.91 -2.23
N ILE A 152 -5.73 0.76 -1.53
CA ILE A 152 -6.05 -0.49 -0.85
C ILE A 152 -6.55 -1.51 -1.86
N LEU A 153 -5.91 -2.67 -1.88
CA LEU A 153 -6.25 -3.77 -2.77
C LEU A 153 -7.20 -4.75 -2.07
N GLU A 154 -6.88 -5.15 -0.84
CA GLU A 154 -7.57 -6.23 -0.12
C GLU A 154 -7.62 -5.98 1.39
N SER A 155 -8.69 -6.48 2.02
CA SER A 155 -8.75 -6.75 3.46
C SER A 155 -8.88 -8.27 3.68
N ILE A 156 -8.03 -8.85 4.51
CA ILE A 156 -7.97 -10.29 4.77
C ILE A 156 -8.58 -10.57 6.14
N ASN A 157 -9.90 -10.78 6.15
CA ASN A 157 -10.65 -10.96 7.39
C ASN A 157 -10.65 -12.41 7.93
N THR A 158 -10.20 -13.38 7.13
CA THR A 158 -10.23 -14.79 7.55
C THR A 158 -9.18 -15.11 8.61
N THR A 159 -9.57 -15.70 9.73
CA THR A 159 -8.66 -16.23 10.77
C THR A 159 -8.23 -17.68 10.51
N LYS A 160 -8.84 -18.34 9.51
CA LYS A 160 -8.61 -19.76 9.21
C LYS A 160 -7.19 -20.05 8.72
N ILE A 161 -6.55 -19.08 8.06
CA ILE A 161 -5.20 -19.21 7.50
C ILE A 161 -4.31 -18.12 8.11
N SER A 162 -3.07 -18.48 8.41
CA SER A 162 -2.10 -17.52 8.93
C SER A 162 -1.94 -16.33 7.97
N PHE A 163 -1.99 -15.11 8.51
CA PHE A 163 -1.84 -13.90 7.70
C PHE A 163 -0.54 -13.89 6.89
N ARG A 164 0.54 -14.45 7.43
CA ARG A 164 1.83 -14.58 6.75
C ARG A 164 1.71 -15.38 5.46
N ASN A 165 1.08 -16.54 5.50
CA ASN A 165 1.00 -17.38 4.30
C ASN A 165 0.09 -16.74 3.25
N LEU A 166 -1.03 -16.19 3.71
CA LEU A 166 -2.00 -15.57 2.82
C LEU A 166 -1.43 -14.30 2.18
N SER A 167 -0.83 -13.40 2.97
CA SER A 167 -0.26 -12.17 2.44
C SER A 167 0.87 -12.43 1.44
N LYS A 168 1.69 -13.47 1.62
CA LYS A 168 2.69 -13.89 0.62
C LYS A 168 2.05 -14.16 -0.73
N ALA A 169 1.02 -15.00 -0.74
CA ALA A 169 0.35 -15.43 -1.95
C ALA A 169 -0.35 -14.23 -2.62
N ARG A 170 -0.96 -13.34 -1.83
CA ARG A 170 -1.61 -12.14 -2.37
C ARG A 170 -0.62 -11.12 -2.91
N LEU A 171 0.52 -10.88 -2.26
CA LEU A 171 1.57 -10.02 -2.79
C LEU A 171 2.15 -10.56 -4.09
N LEU A 172 2.35 -11.88 -4.18
CA LEU A 172 2.77 -12.55 -5.42
C LEU A 172 1.76 -12.36 -6.55
N PHE A 173 0.47 -12.51 -6.24
CA PHE A 173 -0.62 -12.29 -7.18
C PHE A 173 -0.63 -10.86 -7.73
N TRP A 174 -0.58 -9.83 -6.88
CA TRP A 174 -0.59 -8.44 -7.34
C TRP A 174 0.64 -8.08 -8.16
N ARG A 175 1.80 -8.62 -7.77
CA ARG A 175 3.01 -8.48 -8.57
C ARG A 175 2.84 -9.07 -9.96
N SER A 176 2.31 -10.29 -10.10
CA SER A 176 2.19 -10.94 -11.42
C SER A 176 1.19 -10.25 -12.35
N HIS A 177 0.18 -9.57 -11.80
CA HIS A 177 -0.86 -8.91 -12.59
C HIS A 177 -0.51 -7.48 -13.02
N GLN A 178 0.57 -6.87 -12.51
CA GLN A 178 1.09 -5.61 -13.06
C GLN A 178 1.61 -5.74 -14.49
N PHE A 179 1.91 -6.96 -14.93
CA PHE A 179 2.57 -7.23 -16.22
C PHE A 179 1.63 -7.59 -17.36
N VAL A 180 0.32 -7.72 -17.09
CA VAL A 180 -0.66 -7.96 -18.15
C VAL A 180 -1.01 -6.60 -18.77
N THR A 181 -0.14 -6.17 -19.68
CA THR A 181 -0.49 -5.15 -20.67
C THR A 181 -1.65 -5.70 -21.48
N PHE A 182 -2.87 -5.24 -21.19
CA PHE A 182 -3.97 -5.37 -22.13
C PHE A 182 -3.57 -4.55 -23.36
N LYS A 183 -3.20 -5.28 -24.43
CA LYS A 183 -3.05 -4.73 -25.78
C LYS A 183 -4.39 -4.21 -26.28
#